data_AF-A0A1T4P2J7-F1
#
_entry.id   AF-A0A1T4P2J7-F1
#
_cell.length_a   1.000
_cell.length_b   1.000
_cell.length_c   1.000
_cell.angle_alpha   90.00
_cell.angle_beta   90.00
_cell.angle_gamma   90.00
#
_symmetry.space_group_name_H-M   'P 1'
#
loop_
_entity.id
_entity.type
_entity.pdbx_description
1 polymer ?
#
loop_
_entity_poly.entity_id
_entity_poly.type
_entity_poly.pdbx_seq_one_letter_code
_entity_poly.pdbx_strand_id
1 'polypeptide(L)' 'MDGIKLDKWRASFAEEAKALQVNYDSLFLLKDFTDTYNLMVDQSNHTLYLRFDADLPAEIQDRLEKLLLLTKPEDSI' A
#
# COMPACT_ATOMS: atom_id res chain seq x y z
N MET A 1 4.66 15.94 8.17
CA MET A 1 4.26 15.85 6.76
C MET A 1 2.89 16.52 6.60
N ASP A 2 2.74 17.50 5.72
CA ASP A 2 1.43 18.15 5.48
C ASP A 2 0.37 17.15 5.01
N GLY A 3 -0.90 17.38 5.36
CA GLY A 3 -2.03 16.53 4.94
C GLY A 3 -2.13 16.36 3.42
N ILE A 4 -1.69 17.35 2.65
CA ILE A 4 -1.62 17.31 1.18
C ILE A 4 -0.58 16.29 0.68
N LYS A 5 0.57 16.18 1.37
CA LYS A 5 1.62 15.21 1.00
C LYS A 5 1.19 13.78 1.32
N LEU A 6 0.46 13.58 2.42
CA LEU A 6 -0.13 12.29 2.77
C LEU A 6 -1.22 11.86 1.77
N ASP A 7 -2.07 12.79 1.35
CA ASP A 7 -3.12 12.50 0.36
C ASP A 7 -2.53 12.15 -1.01
N LYS A 8 -1.50 12.88 -1.44
CA LYS A 8 -0.72 12.55 -2.65
C LYS A 8 -0.05 11.19 -2.55
N TRP A 9 0.59 10.88 -1.42
CA TRP A 9 1.22 9.58 -1.21
C TRP A 9 0.18 8.45 -1.28
N ARG A 10 -0.97 8.63 -0.64
CA ARG A 10 -2.08 7.67 -0.71
C ARG A 10 -2.60 7.49 -2.13
N ALA A 11 -2.74 8.57 -2.90
CA ALA A 11 -3.17 8.52 -4.29
C ALA A 11 -2.16 7.78 -5.18
N SER A 12 -0.86 8.10 -5.07
CA SER A 12 0.21 7.40 -5.80
C SER A 12 0.28 5.92 -5.44
N PHE A 13 0.17 5.60 -4.15
CA PHE A 13 0.09 4.21 -3.71
C PHE A 13 -1.12 3.49 -4.29
N ALA A 14 -2.31 4.12 -4.29
CA ALA A 14 -3.52 3.52 -4.82
C ALA A 14 -3.45 3.27 -6.34
N GLU A 15 -2.78 4.15 -7.09
CA GLU A 15 -2.55 3.97 -8.53
C GLU A 15 -1.68 2.74 -8.81
N GLU A 16 -0.54 2.63 -8.13
CA GLU A 16 0.37 1.49 -8.28
C GLU A 16 -0.25 0.19 -7.75
N ALA A 17 -1.02 0.27 -6.66
CA ALA A 17 -1.72 -0.88 -6.10
C ALA A 17 -2.76 -1.44 -7.08
N LYS A 18 -3.37 -0.63 -7.96
CA LYS A 18 -4.25 -1.16 -9.03
C LYS A 18 -3.52 -2.05 -10.02
N ALA A 19 -2.26 -1.73 -10.36
CA ALA A 19 -1.45 -2.61 -11.21
C ALA A 19 -1.18 -3.94 -10.51
N LEU A 20 -0.99 -3.90 -9.18
CA LEU A 20 -0.84 -5.11 -8.37
C LEU A 20 -2.15 -5.89 -8.22
N GLN A 21 -3.29 -5.21 -8.18
CA GLN A 21 -4.62 -5.83 -8.15
C GLN A 21 -4.83 -6.77 -9.34
N VAL A 22 -4.39 -6.40 -10.55
CA VAL A 22 -4.52 -7.26 -11.75
C VAL A 22 -3.71 -8.56 -11.58
N ASN A 23 -2.51 -8.47 -10.98
CA ASN A 23 -1.69 -9.64 -10.70
C ASN A 23 -2.31 -10.52 -9.61
N TYR A 24 -2.90 -9.89 -8.59
CA TYR A 24 -3.60 -10.58 -7.51
C TYR A 24 -4.88 -11.27 -8.00
N ASP A 25 -5.68 -10.63 -8.86
CA ASP A 25 -6.91 -11.19 -9.43
C ASP A 25 -6.62 -12.45 -10.27
N SER A 26 -5.46 -12.48 -10.93
CA SER A 26 -4.96 -13.66 -11.66
C SER A 26 -4.67 -14.86 -10.75
N LEU A 27 -4.57 -14.66 -9.43
CA LEU A 27 -4.41 -15.74 -8.45
C LEU A 27 -5.75 -16.41 -8.07
N PHE A 28 -6.88 -15.89 -8.57
CA PHE A 28 -8.24 -16.40 -8.30
C PHE A 28 -8.52 -16.60 -6.80
N LEU A 29 -8.06 -15.66 -5.98
CA LEU A 29 -8.22 -15.70 -4.53
C LEU A 29 -9.66 -15.33 -4.13
N LEU A 30 -10.12 -15.89 -3.01
CA LEU A 30 -11.49 -15.71 -2.50
C LEU A 30 -11.77 -14.30 -1.95
N LYS A 31 -10.73 -13.60 -1.51
CA LYS A 31 -10.83 -12.25 -0.93
C LYS A 31 -10.45 -11.19 -1.93
N ASP A 32 -11.18 -10.08 -1.94
CA ASP A 32 -10.85 -8.89 -2.70
C ASP A 32 -9.48 -8.31 -2.29
N PHE A 33 -8.71 -7.87 -3.28
CA PHE A 33 -7.37 -7.31 -3.08
C PHE A 33 -7.36 -6.17 -2.05
N THR A 34 -8.33 -5.25 -2.13
CA THR A 34 -8.43 -4.12 -1.19
C THR A 34 -8.86 -4.53 0.22
N ASP A 35 -9.43 -5.73 0.40
CA ASP A 35 -9.80 -6.26 1.71
C ASP A 35 -8.60 -6.95 2.38
N THR A 36 -7.62 -7.40 1.59
CA THR A 36 -6.42 -8.08 2.10
C THR A 36 -5.36 -7.18 2.72
N TYR A 37 -5.47 -5.87 2.55
CA TYR A 37 -4.55 -4.91 3.17
C TYR A 37 -5.27 -3.64 3.64
N ASN A 38 -4.73 -3.03 4.69
CA ASN A 38 -5.19 -1.76 5.21
C ASN A 38 -4.03 -0.77 5.23
N LEU A 39 -4.21 0.36 4.55
CA LEU A 39 -3.27 1.47 4.58
C LEU A 39 -3.61 2.39 5.75
N MET A 40 -2.72 2.46 6.74
CA MET A 40 -2.90 3.24 7.95
C MET A 40 -1.87 4.37 8.01
N VAL A 41 -2.22 5.44 8.73
CA VAL A 41 -1.29 6.54 9.00
C VAL A 41 -0.75 6.39 10.41
N ASP A 42 0.56 6.32 10.54
CA ASP A 42 1.23 6.44 11.83
C ASP A 42 1.22 7.91 12.24
N GLN A 43 0.45 8.22 13.29
CA GLN A 43 0.31 9.60 13.78
C GLN A 43 1.60 10.12 14.42
N SER A 44 2.49 9.23 14.88
CA SER A 44 3.73 9.63 15.54
C SER A 44 4.76 10.14 14.52
N ASN A 45 4.92 9.43 13.40
CA ASN A 45 5.90 9.74 12.37
C ASN A 45 5.29 10.40 11.13
N HIS A 46 3.97 10.58 11.09
CA HIS A 46 3.23 11.03 9.90
C HIS A 46 3.58 10.20 8.65
N THR A 47 3.71 8.89 8.82
CA THR A 47 4.06 7.95 7.75
C THR A 47 2.92 7.00 7.45
N LEU A 48 2.75 6.63 6.18
CA LEU A 48 1.86 5.53 5.82
C LEU A 48 2.54 4.19 6.14
N TYR A 49 1.75 3.23 6.60
CA TYR A 49 2.16 1.84 6.77
C TYR A 49 1.03 0.91 6.32
N LEU A 50 1.40 -0.30 5.91
CA LEU A 50 0.47 -1.32 5.48
C LEU A 50 0.29 -2.36 6.57
N ARG A 51 -0.96 -2.78 6.76
CA ARG A 51 -1.31 -3.95 7.56
C ARG A 51 -1.90 -4.99 6.62
N PHE A 52 -1.26 -6.15 6.53
CA PHE A 52 -1.70 -7.26 5.69
C PHE A 52 -2.57 -8.24 6.47
N ASP A 53 -3.50 -8.88 5.77
CA ASP A 53 -4.21 -10.05 6.26
C ASP A 53 -3.30 -11.29 6.18
N ALA A 54 -3.49 -12.25 7.10
CA ALA A 54 -2.63 -13.44 7.17
C ALA A 54 -2.74 -14.34 5.93
N ASP A 55 -3.83 -14.22 5.16
CA ASP A 55 -4.09 -14.98 3.95
C ASP A 55 -3.39 -14.41 2.69
N LEU A 56 -2.80 -13.21 2.80
CA LEU A 56 -2.15 -12.54 1.67
C LEU A 56 -0.81 -13.23 1.34
N PRO A 57 -0.54 -13.63 0.08
CA PRO A 57 0.74 -14.26 -0.27
C PRO A 57 1.92 -13.34 0.00
N ALA A 58 3.02 -13.90 0.51
CA ALA A 58 4.22 -13.14 0.86
C ALA A 58 4.80 -12.34 -0.33
N GLU A 59 4.66 -12.83 -1.57
CA GLU A 59 5.07 -12.10 -2.76
C GLU A 59 4.28 -10.81 -2.96
N ILE A 60 2.98 -10.84 -2.70
CA ILE A 60 2.11 -9.66 -2.82
C ILE A 60 2.39 -8.69 -1.66
N GLN A 61 2.64 -9.21 -0.44
CA GLN A 61 3.06 -8.41 0.70
C GLN A 61 4.35 -7.63 0.41
N ASP A 62 5.41 -8.32 -0.03
CA ASP A 62 6.71 -7.70 -0.37
C ASP A 62 6.55 -6.62 -1.46
N ARG A 63 5.74 -6.90 -2.49
CA ARG A 63 5.46 -5.90 -3.54
C ARG A 63 4.71 -4.69 -2.99
N LEU A 64 3.70 -4.88 -2.14
CA LEU A 64 2.97 -3.77 -1.52
C LEU A 64 3.87 -2.91 -0.62
N GLU A 65 4.74 -3.53 0.18
CA GLU A 65 5.73 -2.81 1.00
C GLU A 65 6.70 -2.02 0.14
N LYS A 66 7.23 -2.62 -0.93
CA LYS A 66 8.10 -1.91 -1.89
C LYS A 66 7.37 -0.75 -2.54
N LEU A 67 6.12 -0.93 -2.97
CA LEU A 67 5.31 0.15 -3.54
C LEU A 67 5.12 1.29 -2.55
N LEU A 68 4.84 0.99 -1.29
CA LEU A 68 4.70 2.01 -0.25
C LEU A 68 5.97 2.83 -0.06
N LEU A 69 7.13 2.17 -0.08
CA LEU A 69 8.44 2.82 0.01
C LEU A 69 8.78 3.63 -1.25
N LEU A 70 8.47 3.12 -2.44
CA LEU A 70 8.70 3.79 -3.73
C LEU A 70 7.82 5.04 -3.90
N THR A 71 6.58 4.97 -3.43
CA THR A 71 5.61 6.08 -3.49
C THR A 71 5.80 7.09 -2.35
N LYS A 72 6.72 6.82 -1.41
CA LYS A 72 7.02 7.72 -0.30
C LYS A 72 7.57 9.04 -0.86
N PRO A 73 6.93 10.19 -0.56
CA PRO A 73 7.44 11.49 -0.99
C PRO A 73 8.84 11.75 -0.43
N GLU A 74 9.74 12.31 -1.25
CA GLU A 74 11.16 12.56 -0.96
C GLU A 74 11.44 13.48 0.25
N ASP A 75 10.41 13.99 0.93
CA ASP A 75 10.47 14.92 2.07
C ASP A 75 10.75 14.21 3.42
N SER A 76 11.61 13.19 3.41
CA SER A 76 12.18 12.58 4.62
C SER A 76 13.70 12.75 4.61
N ILE A 77 14.18 13.99 4.56
CA ILE A 77 15.53 14.39 4.98
C ILE A 77 15.41 15.72 5.71
#